data_AF-A0A2N5FI29-F1
#
_entry.id   AF-A0A2N5FI29-F1
#
_cell.length_a   1.000
_cell.length_b   1.000
_cell.length_c   1.000
_cell.angle_alpha   90.00
_cell.angle_beta   90.00
_cell.angle_gamma   90.00
#
_symmetry.space_group_name_H-M   'P 1'
#
loop_
_entity.id
_entity.type
_entity.pdbx_description
1 polymer ?
#
loop_
_entity_poly.entity_id
_entity_poly.type
_entity_poly.pdbx_seq_one_letter_code
_entity_poly.pdbx_strand_id
1 'polypeptide(L)'
;MNDVNLSKRLKTVANYIPEKAVLADIGSDHAYLPCYALLNGLALSAVAGEVVEGPFQSAQKQVKKSGLEDVISVRLGSGLDVIQPNEVTCITIAGMGGALIEKILEAGKQKLAGVERLILQPNLHAHHVRRWLLENGWELINEEILEEDGKIYEVLVAERGNAEAPYQHSTLKKGLLLGPFLMKEKTEPFLKKWKQECEHYHRIIDSISGAAPSRENEAKKKELHDLIVMLKEVIEE
;
A
#
# COMPACT_ATOMS: atom_id res chain seq x y z
N MET A 1 16.55 -2.99 -10.81
CA MET A 1 16.62 -2.35 -9.49
C MET A 1 17.76 -2.95 -8.72
N ASN A 2 18.39 -2.20 -7.83
CA ASN A 2 19.31 -2.71 -6.82
C ASN A 2 19.24 -1.80 -5.58
N ASP A 3 20.07 -2.09 -4.59
CA ASP A 3 20.21 -1.34 -3.33
C ASP A 3 20.64 0.13 -3.52
N VAL A 4 21.08 0.52 -4.72
CA VAL A 4 21.52 1.88 -5.07
C VAL A 4 20.47 2.62 -5.91
N ASN A 5 19.77 1.91 -6.79
CA ASN A 5 18.76 2.43 -7.70
C ASN A 5 17.45 1.64 -7.54
N LEU A 6 16.61 2.14 -6.65
CA LEU A 6 15.23 1.70 -6.51
C LEU A 6 14.39 2.06 -7.75
N SER A 7 13.33 1.30 -7.99
CA SER A 7 12.26 1.74 -8.90
C SER A 7 11.62 3.04 -8.41
N LYS A 8 10.91 3.75 -9.29
CA LYS A 8 10.10 4.90 -8.89
C LYS A 8 9.12 4.51 -7.78
N ARG A 9 8.48 3.35 -7.90
CA ARG A 9 7.57 2.81 -6.87
C ARG A 9 8.22 2.68 -5.50
N LEU A 10 9.36 2.00 -5.40
CA LEU A 10 10.04 1.82 -4.10
C LEU A 10 10.70 3.11 -3.61
N LYS A 11 11.11 4.00 -4.52
CA LYS A 11 11.63 5.32 -4.16
C LYS A 11 10.55 6.21 -3.55
N THR A 12 9.34 6.20 -4.10
CA THR A 12 8.19 6.89 -3.48
C THR A 12 7.93 6.36 -2.06
N VAL A 13 7.94 5.03 -1.86
CA VAL A 13 7.84 4.43 -0.52
C VAL A 13 8.98 4.92 0.40
N ALA A 14 10.22 4.93 -0.09
CA ALA A 14 11.38 5.37 0.68
C ALA A 14 11.31 6.84 1.11
N ASN A 15 10.73 7.72 0.27
CA ASN A 15 10.60 9.15 0.56
C ASN A 15 9.70 9.43 1.78
N TYR A 16 8.83 8.50 2.16
CA TYR A 16 7.95 8.63 3.32
C TYR A 16 8.52 8.03 4.60
N ILE A 17 9.73 7.44 4.56
CA ILE A 17 10.41 6.95 5.75
C ILE A 17 10.80 8.16 6.62
N PRO A 18 10.36 8.24 7.89
CA PRO A 18 10.75 9.31 8.79
C PRO A 18 12.27 9.29 9.02
N GLU A 19 12.87 10.46 9.20
CA GLU A 19 14.28 10.53 9.60
C GLU A 19 14.52 9.70 10.86
N LYS A 20 15.65 8.97 10.89
CA LYS A 20 16.07 8.14 12.01
C LYS A 20 15.10 7.01 12.37
N ALA A 21 14.26 6.58 11.41
CA ALA A 21 13.37 5.46 11.65
C ALA A 21 14.14 4.15 11.95
N VAL A 22 13.55 3.30 12.78
CA VAL A 22 13.87 1.88 12.83
C VAL A 22 12.84 1.17 11.95
N LEU A 23 13.28 0.67 10.80
CA LEU A 23 12.41 0.21 9.73
C LEU A 23 12.09 -1.29 9.86
N ALA A 24 10.86 -1.71 9.58
CA ALA A 24 10.58 -3.08 9.15
C ALA A 24 10.00 -3.08 7.74
N ASP A 25 10.63 -3.82 6.83
CA ASP A 25 10.14 -4.03 5.48
C ASP A 25 9.62 -5.46 5.32
N ILE A 26 8.31 -5.58 5.10
CA ILE A 26 7.60 -6.87 5.14
C ILE A 26 7.38 -7.39 3.72
N GLY A 27 7.98 -8.55 3.42
CA GLY A 27 8.05 -9.10 2.07
C GLY A 27 8.97 -8.26 1.19
N SER A 28 10.15 -7.95 1.70
CA SER A 28 11.08 -6.95 1.17
C SER A 28 11.55 -7.23 -0.26
N ASP A 29 11.60 -8.51 -0.66
CA ASP A 29 12.08 -9.01 -1.94
C ASP A 29 13.48 -8.48 -2.27
N HIS A 30 14.49 -9.25 -1.86
CA HIS A 30 15.92 -8.93 -1.96
C HIS A 30 16.46 -7.83 -1.03
N ALA A 31 15.69 -7.33 -0.05
CA ALA A 31 16.15 -6.31 0.90
C ALA A 31 16.62 -4.98 0.26
N TYR A 32 16.16 -4.66 -0.96
CA TYR A 32 16.62 -3.44 -1.65
C TYR A 32 16.18 -2.15 -0.96
N LEU A 33 14.92 -2.08 -0.50
CA LEU A 33 14.40 -0.91 0.20
C LEU A 33 15.13 -0.64 1.53
N PRO A 34 15.30 -1.62 2.44
CA PRO A 34 16.03 -1.38 3.69
C PRO A 34 17.51 -1.07 3.42
N CYS A 35 18.18 -1.74 2.48
CA CYS A 35 19.56 -1.39 2.12
C CYS A 35 19.65 0.05 1.61
N TYR A 36 18.75 0.47 0.71
CA TYR A 36 18.70 1.84 0.21
C TYR A 36 18.47 2.86 1.33
N ALA A 37 17.53 2.59 2.23
CA ALA A 37 17.21 3.47 3.34
C ALA A 37 18.43 3.69 4.27
N LEU A 38 19.18 2.63 4.57
CA LEU A 38 20.39 2.71 5.39
C LEU A 38 21.53 3.44 4.66
N LEU A 39 21.78 3.12 3.38
CA LEU A 39 22.85 3.73 2.59
C LEU A 39 22.65 5.24 2.37
N ASN A 40 21.40 5.71 2.40
CA ASN A 40 21.04 7.13 2.24
C ASN A 40 20.75 7.82 3.58
N GLY A 41 20.99 7.17 4.72
CA GLY A 41 20.79 7.76 6.05
C GLY A 41 19.33 8.05 6.43
N LEU A 42 18.37 7.40 5.76
CA LEU A 42 16.93 7.55 6.04
C LEU A 42 16.50 6.78 7.30
N ALA A 43 17.16 5.66 7.58
CA ALA A 43 16.89 4.81 8.75
C ALA A 43 18.17 4.53 9.55
N LEU A 44 18.01 4.15 10.83
CA LEU A 44 19.11 3.79 11.73
C LEU A 44 19.43 2.29 11.69
N SER A 45 18.40 1.47 11.52
CA SER A 45 18.48 0.02 11.42
C SER A 45 17.21 -0.50 10.74
N ALA A 46 17.24 -1.74 10.28
CA ALA A 46 16.07 -2.35 9.66
C ALA A 46 15.88 -3.83 10.00
N VAL A 47 14.64 -4.29 9.92
CA VAL A 47 14.25 -5.69 9.83
C VAL A 47 13.73 -5.93 8.41
N ALA A 48 14.32 -6.90 7.70
CA ALA A 48 13.80 -7.37 6.41
C ALA A 48 13.08 -8.71 6.62
N GLY A 49 11.75 -8.70 6.52
CA GLY A 49 10.91 -9.87 6.73
C GLY A 49 10.63 -10.61 5.44
N GLU A 50 10.87 -11.93 5.44
CA GLU A 50 10.57 -12.81 4.31
C GLU A 50 9.81 -14.04 4.79
N VAL A 51 8.86 -14.55 4.00
CA VAL A 51 8.06 -15.72 4.37
C VAL A 51 8.54 -17.01 3.71
N VAL A 52 9.32 -16.91 2.63
CA VAL A 52 9.84 -18.05 1.87
C VAL A 52 11.38 -18.05 1.92
N GLU A 53 11.95 -19.25 2.03
CA GLU A 53 13.39 -19.48 2.16
C GLU A 53 14.22 -18.87 1.01
N GLY A 54 13.73 -18.94 -0.23
CA GLY A 54 14.43 -18.39 -1.40
C GLY A 54 14.64 -16.87 -1.33
N PRO A 55 13.56 -16.07 -1.19
CA PRO A 55 13.64 -14.64 -0.92
C PRO A 55 14.45 -14.31 0.34
N PHE A 56 14.27 -15.05 1.44
CA PHE A 56 15.05 -14.89 2.68
C PHE A 56 16.56 -14.97 2.44
N GLN A 57 17.02 -16.05 1.79
CA GLN A 57 18.44 -16.22 1.47
C GLN A 57 18.95 -15.15 0.50
N SER A 58 18.10 -14.67 -0.40
CA SER A 58 18.45 -13.62 -1.36
C SER A 58 18.61 -12.27 -0.67
N ALA A 59 17.73 -11.93 0.27
CA ALA A 59 17.83 -10.77 1.14
C ALA A 59 19.09 -10.81 2.02
N GLN A 60 19.40 -11.95 2.65
CA GLN A 60 20.64 -12.13 3.41
C GLN A 60 21.89 -11.88 2.56
N LYS A 61 21.95 -12.46 1.36
CA LYS A 61 23.06 -12.24 0.43
C LYS A 61 23.20 -10.78 0.03
N GLN A 62 22.09 -10.08 -0.18
CA GLN A 62 22.12 -8.67 -0.54
C GLN A 62 22.60 -7.80 0.62
N VAL A 63 22.07 -7.98 1.83
CA VAL A 63 22.50 -7.25 3.04
C VAL A 63 24.00 -7.44 3.29
N LYS A 64 24.48 -8.68 3.15
CA LYS A 64 25.90 -9.01 3.23
C LYS A 64 26.74 -8.31 2.16
N LYS A 65 26.27 -8.36 0.91
CA LYS A 65 26.95 -7.70 -0.22
C LYS A 65 27.05 -6.18 -0.02
N SER A 66 26.03 -5.57 0.58
CA SER A 66 26.00 -4.13 0.89
C SER A 66 26.77 -3.77 2.17
N GLY A 67 27.27 -4.76 2.94
CA GLY A 67 28.03 -4.54 4.16
C GLY A 67 27.17 -4.05 5.34
N LEU A 68 25.89 -4.40 5.37
CA LEU A 68 24.90 -3.88 6.33
C LEU A 68 24.43 -4.92 7.36
N GLU A 69 25.15 -6.04 7.51
CA GLU A 69 24.77 -7.16 8.40
C GLU A 69 24.64 -6.73 9.87
N ASP A 70 25.37 -5.70 10.29
CA ASP A 70 25.34 -5.19 11.68
C ASP A 70 24.11 -4.33 11.99
N VAL A 71 23.41 -3.82 10.95
CA VAL A 71 22.30 -2.87 11.10
C VAL A 71 21.00 -3.32 10.43
N ILE A 72 21.04 -4.37 9.59
CA ILE A 72 19.86 -4.98 8.99
C ILE A 72 19.74 -6.45 9.43
N SER A 73 18.65 -6.75 10.13
CA SER A 73 18.28 -8.11 10.53
C SER A 73 17.32 -8.72 9.51
N VAL A 74 17.79 -9.67 8.71
CA VAL A 74 16.92 -10.45 7.81
C VAL A 74 16.30 -11.60 8.58
N ARG A 75 14.97 -11.74 8.53
CA ARG A 75 14.21 -12.70 9.34
C ARG A 75 13.20 -13.46 8.50
N LEU A 76 13.09 -14.77 8.77
CA LEU A 76 12.09 -15.64 8.15
C LEU A 76 10.84 -15.69 9.05
N GLY A 77 9.68 -15.29 8.52
CA GLY A 77 8.41 -15.28 9.24
C GLY A 77 7.25 -14.75 8.41
N SER A 78 6.02 -14.98 8.88
CA SER A 78 4.80 -14.54 8.18
C SER A 78 4.43 -13.12 8.60
N GLY A 79 4.40 -12.19 7.64
CA GLY A 79 3.94 -10.82 7.91
C GLY A 79 4.71 -10.15 9.06
N LEU A 80 3.99 -9.69 10.08
CA LEU A 80 4.58 -9.01 11.24
C LEU A 80 5.15 -9.95 12.31
N ASP A 81 5.15 -11.27 12.10
CA ASP A 81 5.76 -12.22 13.05
C ASP A 81 7.29 -12.04 13.16
N VAL A 82 7.89 -11.38 12.17
CA VAL A 82 9.31 -11.06 12.11
C VAL A 82 9.71 -9.93 13.08
N ILE A 83 8.76 -9.24 13.69
CA ILE A 83 9.03 -8.14 14.64
C ILE A 83 8.43 -8.39 16.03
N GLN A 84 8.94 -7.65 17.01
CA GLN A 84 8.41 -7.56 18.36
C GLN A 84 7.76 -6.20 18.61
N PRO A 85 6.81 -6.11 19.56
CA PRO A 85 6.25 -4.83 19.97
C PRO A 85 7.36 -3.88 20.46
N ASN A 86 7.28 -2.60 20.06
CA ASN A 86 8.25 -1.53 20.35
C ASN A 86 9.65 -1.75 19.74
N GLU A 87 9.79 -2.66 18.78
CA GLU A 87 11.07 -2.90 18.11
C GLU A 87 11.34 -1.91 16.98
N VAL A 88 10.29 -1.51 16.25
CA VAL A 88 10.40 -0.68 15.04
C VAL A 88 9.45 0.51 15.12
N THR A 89 9.84 1.63 14.50
CA THR A 89 9.04 2.87 14.49
C THR A 89 8.33 3.08 13.15
N CYS A 90 8.83 2.47 12.06
CA CYS A 90 8.25 2.58 10.73
C CYS A 90 8.11 1.20 10.08
N ILE A 91 6.97 0.93 9.45
CA ILE A 91 6.74 -0.31 8.70
C ILE A 91 6.43 0.00 7.24
N THR A 92 7.09 -0.70 6.32
CA THR A 92 6.76 -0.73 4.90
C THR A 92 6.17 -2.08 4.51
N ILE A 93 5.06 -2.06 3.77
CA ILE A 93 4.49 -3.25 3.13
C ILE A 93 4.16 -2.89 1.69
N ALA A 94 4.95 -3.36 0.73
CA ALA A 94 4.86 -2.95 -0.66
C ALA A 94 4.74 -4.16 -1.60
N GLY A 95 4.12 -3.96 -2.77
CA GLY A 95 4.04 -4.98 -3.82
C GLY A 95 3.03 -6.10 -3.55
N MET A 96 2.12 -5.93 -2.60
CA MET A 96 1.10 -6.92 -2.23
C MET A 96 -0.32 -6.46 -2.59
N GLY A 97 -1.29 -7.36 -2.71
CA GLY A 97 -2.70 -6.98 -2.86
C GLY A 97 -3.24 -6.37 -1.56
N GLY A 98 -4.14 -5.38 -1.64
CA GLY A 98 -4.67 -4.67 -0.47
C GLY A 98 -5.30 -5.59 0.58
N ALA A 99 -6.02 -6.62 0.17
CA ALA A 99 -6.60 -7.62 1.07
C ALA A 99 -5.53 -8.48 1.79
N LEU A 100 -4.35 -8.67 1.20
CA LEU A 100 -3.23 -9.35 1.88
C LEU A 100 -2.56 -8.42 2.89
N ILE A 101 -2.37 -7.15 2.54
CA ILE A 101 -1.84 -6.13 3.46
C ILE A 101 -2.76 -6.03 4.69
N GLU A 102 -4.08 -5.92 4.49
CA GLU A 102 -5.08 -5.94 5.56
C GLU A 102 -4.91 -7.16 6.47
N LYS A 103 -4.80 -8.37 5.91
CA LYS A 103 -4.60 -9.60 6.70
C LYS A 103 -3.31 -9.59 7.51
N ILE A 104 -2.21 -9.10 6.93
CA ILE A 104 -0.91 -9.01 7.62
C ILE A 104 -1.01 -8.05 8.80
N LEU A 105 -1.60 -6.88 8.58
CA LEU A 105 -1.79 -5.86 9.62
C LEU A 105 -2.71 -6.36 10.73
N GLU A 106 -3.81 -7.04 10.38
CA GLU A 106 -4.75 -7.60 11.35
C GLU A 106 -4.13 -8.71 12.19
N ALA A 107 -3.50 -9.70 11.55
CA ALA A 107 -2.86 -10.81 12.25
C ALA A 107 -1.74 -10.34 13.19
N GLY A 108 -1.02 -9.29 12.78
CA GLY A 108 0.10 -8.73 13.51
C GLY A 108 -0.22 -7.50 14.36
N LYS A 109 -1.49 -7.14 14.55
CA LYS A 109 -1.90 -5.87 15.17
C LYS A 109 -1.26 -5.60 16.53
N GLN A 110 -1.02 -6.65 17.32
CA GLN A 110 -0.37 -6.56 18.64
C GLN A 110 1.12 -6.17 18.55
N LYS A 111 1.77 -6.38 17.40
CA LYS A 111 3.16 -5.99 17.14
C LYS A 111 3.31 -4.53 16.77
N LEU A 112 2.20 -3.82 16.50
CA LEU A 112 2.20 -2.42 16.10
C LEU A 112 2.40 -1.44 17.27
N ALA A 113 2.64 -1.92 18.50
CA ALA A 113 3.03 -1.04 19.60
C ALA A 113 4.39 -0.39 19.29
N GLY A 114 4.51 0.91 19.54
CA GLY A 114 5.71 1.70 19.22
C GLY A 114 5.89 2.05 17.74
N VAL A 115 5.05 1.53 16.84
CA VAL A 115 5.05 1.92 15.44
C VAL A 115 4.36 3.26 15.29
N GLU A 116 5.08 4.22 14.72
CA GLU A 116 4.65 5.60 14.50
C GLU A 116 4.06 5.78 13.11
N ARG A 117 4.65 5.13 12.08
CA ARG A 117 4.25 5.26 10.68
C ARG A 117 4.12 3.93 9.95
N LEU A 118 3.06 3.82 9.15
CA LEU A 118 2.85 2.77 8.16
C LEU A 118 2.97 3.37 6.75
N ILE A 119 3.73 2.73 5.88
CA ILE A 119 3.86 3.10 4.47
C ILE A 119 3.46 1.88 3.64
N LEU A 120 2.29 1.94 3.04
CA LEU A 120 1.60 0.79 2.48
C LEU A 120 1.40 1.00 0.99
N GLN A 121 1.94 0.09 0.17
CA GLN A 121 1.81 0.14 -1.28
C GLN A 121 1.05 -1.10 -1.76
N PRO A 122 -0.29 -1.07 -1.78
CA PRO A 122 -1.10 -2.10 -2.40
C PRO A 122 -0.99 -2.03 -3.94
N ASN A 123 -0.81 -3.17 -4.59
CA ASN A 123 -0.87 -3.27 -6.06
C ASN A 123 -2.30 -3.15 -6.59
N LEU A 124 -3.27 -3.61 -5.80
CA LEU A 124 -4.69 -3.63 -6.13
C LEU A 124 -5.51 -3.38 -4.88
N HIS A 125 -6.71 -2.82 -5.06
CA HIS A 125 -7.74 -2.71 -4.02
C HIS A 125 -7.29 -1.99 -2.73
N ALA A 126 -6.69 -0.81 -2.86
CA ALA A 126 -6.26 0.02 -1.72
C ALA A 126 -7.38 0.32 -0.71
N HIS A 127 -8.65 0.26 -1.11
CA HIS A 127 -9.80 0.44 -0.23
C HIS A 127 -9.84 -0.55 0.96
N HIS A 128 -9.27 -1.74 0.82
CA HIS A 128 -9.10 -2.68 1.94
C HIS A 128 -8.17 -2.09 2.99
N VAL A 129 -7.03 -1.56 2.56
CA VAL A 129 -6.05 -0.93 3.44
C VAL A 129 -6.64 0.33 4.09
N ARG A 130 -7.30 1.19 3.32
CA ARG A 130 -7.95 2.40 3.86
C ARG A 130 -8.99 2.09 4.94
N ARG A 131 -9.81 1.06 4.70
CA ARG A 131 -10.82 0.62 5.67
C ARG A 131 -10.15 0.10 6.94
N TRP A 132 -9.14 -0.75 6.80
CA TRP A 132 -8.42 -1.28 7.95
C TRP A 132 -7.79 -0.17 8.77
N LEU A 133 -7.13 0.81 8.12
CA LEU A 133 -6.55 1.97 8.80
C LEU A 133 -7.63 2.74 9.59
N LEU A 134 -8.77 3.02 8.95
CA LEU A 134 -9.90 3.71 9.58
C LEU A 134 -10.40 2.97 10.84
N GLU A 135 -10.66 1.67 10.71
CA GLU A 135 -11.20 0.83 11.79
C GLU A 135 -10.21 0.61 12.94
N ASN A 136 -8.92 0.85 12.71
CA ASN A 136 -7.84 0.57 13.65
C ASN A 136 -7.15 1.82 14.22
N GLY A 137 -7.74 3.01 14.02
CA GLY A 137 -7.25 4.26 14.60
C GLY A 137 -5.96 4.77 13.95
N TRP A 138 -5.81 4.53 12.65
CA TRP A 138 -4.73 5.08 11.84
C TRP A 138 -5.26 6.19 10.95
N GLU A 139 -4.70 7.37 11.09
CA GLU A 139 -4.96 8.53 10.26
C GLU A 139 -4.10 8.45 9.01
N LEU A 140 -4.73 8.50 7.82
CA LEU A 140 -3.99 8.76 6.60
C LEU A 140 -3.47 10.18 6.63
N ILE A 141 -2.15 10.35 6.58
CA ILE A 141 -1.51 11.66 6.55
C ILE A 141 -1.14 12.09 5.14
N ASN A 142 -0.99 11.13 4.22
CA ASN A 142 -0.70 11.38 2.82
C ASN A 142 -1.02 10.16 1.95
N GLU A 143 -1.22 10.40 0.65
CA GLU A 143 -1.26 9.36 -0.37
C GLU A 143 -0.55 9.85 -1.64
N GLU A 144 0.08 8.95 -2.37
CA GLU A 144 0.69 9.25 -3.66
C GLU A 144 0.28 8.21 -4.69
N ILE A 145 0.02 8.65 -5.92
CA ILE A 145 -0.29 7.78 -7.04
C ILE A 145 0.64 8.06 -8.20
N LEU A 146 1.25 7.01 -8.73
CA LEU A 146 2.27 7.11 -9.77
C LEU A 146 2.14 6.02 -10.82
N GLU A 147 2.71 6.27 -11.99
CA GLU A 147 2.81 5.30 -13.08
C GLU A 147 4.26 4.89 -13.33
N GLU A 148 4.50 3.58 -13.43
CA GLU A 148 5.79 2.99 -13.77
C GLU A 148 5.56 1.75 -14.65
N ASP A 149 6.27 1.66 -15.78
CA ASP A 149 6.18 0.56 -16.75
C ASP A 149 4.73 0.21 -17.18
N GLY A 150 3.89 1.24 -17.35
CA GLY A 150 2.49 1.10 -17.75
C GLY A 150 1.54 0.62 -16.64
N LYS A 151 2.03 0.50 -15.40
CA LYS A 151 1.26 0.11 -14.22
C LYS A 151 1.10 1.31 -13.28
N ILE A 152 -0.08 1.43 -12.68
CA ILE A 152 -0.41 2.51 -11.74
C ILE A 152 -0.38 1.96 -10.31
N TYR A 153 0.35 2.64 -9.44
CA TYR A 153 0.57 2.25 -8.05
C TYR A 153 0.06 3.35 -7.11
N GLU A 154 -0.53 2.95 -6.00
CA GLU A 154 -0.89 3.84 -4.89
C GLU A 154 0.01 3.54 -3.69
N VAL A 155 0.48 4.59 -3.03
CA VAL A 155 1.21 4.55 -1.76
C VAL A 155 0.38 5.31 -0.73
N LEU A 156 0.10 4.66 0.39
CA LEU A 156 -0.69 5.19 1.49
C LEU A 156 0.22 5.37 2.70
N VAL A 157 0.19 6.54 3.31
CA VAL A 157 1.01 6.87 4.48
C VAL A 157 0.09 7.16 5.64
N ALA A 158 0.26 6.41 6.73
CA ALA A 158 -0.61 6.52 7.89
C ALA A 158 0.16 6.58 9.20
N GLU A 159 -0.38 7.33 10.16
CA GLU A 159 0.15 7.48 11.51
C GLU A 159 -0.96 7.28 12.55
N ARG A 160 -0.59 7.20 13.83
CA ARG A 160 -1.58 7.21 14.91
C ARG A 160 -2.22 8.59 15.00
N GLY A 161 -3.55 8.63 14.94
CA GLY A 161 -4.26 9.91 14.92
C GLY A 161 -5.77 9.76 14.83
N ASN A 162 -6.42 10.83 14.36
CA ASN A 162 -7.85 10.83 14.10
C ASN A 162 -8.13 10.20 12.73
N ALA A 163 -8.45 8.91 12.74
CA ALA A 163 -8.66 8.14 11.53
C ALA A 163 -9.79 8.68 10.61
N GLU A 164 -10.75 9.44 11.15
CA GLU A 164 -11.85 10.04 10.39
C GLU A 164 -11.47 11.39 9.74
N ALA A 165 -10.44 12.07 10.22
CA ALA A 165 -10.06 13.42 9.76
C ALA A 165 -9.86 13.52 8.24
N PRO A 166 -9.19 12.56 7.56
CA PRO A 166 -8.98 12.63 6.11
C PRO A 166 -10.27 12.53 5.30
N TYR A 167 -11.35 11.98 5.87
CA TYR A 167 -12.58 11.67 5.16
C TYR A 167 -13.67 12.74 5.29
N GLN A 168 -13.41 13.85 5.99
CA GLN A 168 -14.44 14.87 6.32
C GLN A 168 -14.99 15.64 5.10
N HIS A 169 -14.25 15.68 3.99
CA HIS A 169 -14.61 16.49 2.81
C HIS A 169 -15.22 15.68 1.65
N SER A 170 -15.53 14.39 1.86
CA SER A 170 -16.18 13.55 0.87
C SER A 170 -17.09 12.53 1.55
N THR A 171 -17.91 11.81 0.77
CA THR A 171 -18.60 10.65 1.35
C THR A 171 -17.57 9.58 1.71
N LEU A 172 -17.77 8.89 2.83
CA LEU A 172 -16.86 7.84 3.27
C LEU A 172 -16.63 6.79 2.18
N LYS A 173 -17.66 6.45 1.41
CA LYS A 173 -17.56 5.52 0.27
C LYS A 173 -16.59 6.01 -0.81
N LYS A 174 -16.65 7.31 -1.17
CA LYS A 174 -15.74 7.92 -2.15
C LYS A 174 -14.30 7.90 -1.63
N GLY A 175 -14.08 8.42 -0.42
CA GLY A 175 -12.74 8.48 0.17
C GLY A 175 -12.09 7.11 0.33
N LEU A 176 -12.82 6.10 0.79
CA LEU A 176 -12.28 4.73 0.91
C LEU A 176 -11.92 4.13 -0.46
N LEU A 177 -12.74 4.33 -1.48
CA LEU A 177 -12.49 3.76 -2.81
C LEU A 177 -11.34 4.46 -3.53
N LEU A 178 -11.38 5.79 -3.54
CA LEU A 178 -10.57 6.63 -4.43
C LEU A 178 -9.33 7.21 -3.75
N GLY A 179 -9.35 7.34 -2.42
CA GLY A 179 -8.32 7.99 -1.63
C GLY A 179 -8.64 9.46 -1.35
N PRO A 180 -8.82 9.88 -0.09
CA PRO A 180 -9.18 11.27 0.24
C PRO A 180 -8.15 12.29 -0.26
N PHE A 181 -6.85 11.95 -0.26
CA PHE A 181 -5.80 12.83 -0.77
C PHE A 181 -5.75 12.79 -2.29
N LEU A 182 -5.79 11.59 -2.87
CA LEU A 182 -5.71 11.40 -4.32
C LEU A 182 -6.87 12.08 -5.06
N MET A 183 -8.08 12.03 -4.48
CA MET A 183 -9.26 12.74 -5.00
C MET A 183 -9.11 14.25 -5.01
N LYS A 184 -8.31 14.81 -4.10
CA LYS A 184 -8.06 16.25 -4.02
C LYS A 184 -7.00 16.67 -5.03
N GLU A 185 -5.97 15.85 -5.22
CA GLU A 185 -4.86 16.16 -6.12
C GLU A 185 -5.19 15.92 -7.60
N LYS A 186 -5.98 14.87 -7.90
CA LYS A 186 -6.42 14.49 -9.26
C LYS A 186 -5.30 14.48 -10.30
N THR A 187 -4.14 13.93 -9.95
CA THR A 187 -2.98 13.84 -10.86
C THR A 187 -3.29 13.01 -12.11
N GLU A 188 -2.46 13.11 -13.16
CA GLU A 188 -2.67 12.33 -14.39
C GLU A 188 -2.77 10.80 -14.14
N PRO A 189 -1.92 10.16 -13.31
CA PRO A 189 -2.08 8.75 -12.97
C PRO A 189 -3.43 8.43 -12.29
N PHE A 190 -3.94 9.31 -11.44
CA PHE A 190 -5.27 9.15 -10.83
C PHE A 190 -6.37 9.15 -11.88
N LEU A 191 -6.41 10.17 -12.74
CA LEU A 191 -7.41 10.30 -13.78
C LEU A 191 -7.35 9.13 -14.76
N LYS A 192 -6.14 8.71 -15.14
CA LYS A 192 -5.93 7.57 -16.04
C LYS A 192 -6.46 6.27 -15.43
N LYS A 193 -6.13 5.98 -14.16
CA LYS A 193 -6.63 4.80 -13.44
C LYS A 193 -8.14 4.74 -13.44
N TRP A 194 -8.80 5.81 -12.99
CA TRP A 194 -10.25 5.78 -12.80
C TRP A 194 -11.04 5.85 -14.11
N LYS A 195 -10.48 6.45 -15.17
CA LYS A 195 -11.03 6.32 -16.54
C LYS A 195 -10.97 4.88 -17.04
N GLN A 196 -9.82 4.21 -16.90
CA GLN A 196 -9.67 2.81 -17.27
C GLN A 196 -10.62 1.89 -16.49
N GLU A 197 -10.79 2.17 -15.19
CA GLU A 197 -11.70 1.43 -14.33
C GLU A 197 -13.17 1.65 -14.73
N CYS A 198 -13.58 2.89 -15.06
CA CYS A 198 -14.89 3.17 -15.64
C CYS A 198 -15.13 2.37 -16.93
N GLU A 199 -14.18 2.36 -17.87
CA GLU A 199 -14.28 1.58 -19.12
C GLU A 199 -14.36 0.07 -18.85
N HIS A 200 -13.66 -0.41 -17.83
CA HIS A 200 -13.74 -1.80 -17.40
C HIS A 200 -15.14 -2.15 -16.89
N TYR A 201 -15.74 -1.29 -16.06
CA TYR A 201 -17.09 -1.50 -15.54
C TYR A 201 -18.16 -1.47 -16.65
N HIS A 202 -18.04 -0.59 -17.64
CA HIS A 202 -18.94 -0.60 -18.81
C HIS A 202 -18.85 -1.93 -19.57
N ARG A 203 -17.63 -2.44 -19.83
CA ARG A 203 -17.43 -3.74 -20.49
C ARG A 203 -18.04 -4.90 -19.72
N ILE A 204 -17.97 -4.88 -18.38
CA ILE A 204 -18.63 -5.88 -17.54
C ILE A 204 -20.15 -5.77 -17.68
N ILE A 205 -20.72 -4.57 -17.63
CA ILE A 205 -22.16 -4.35 -17.79
C ILE A 205 -22.66 -4.87 -19.15
N ASP A 206 -21.91 -4.61 -20.22
CA ASP A 206 -22.24 -5.07 -21.58
C ASP A 206 -22.22 -6.60 -21.64
N SER A 207 -21.20 -7.23 -21.05
CA SER A 207 -21.11 -8.69 -20.97
C SER A 207 -22.27 -9.32 -20.19
N ILE A 208 -22.66 -8.74 -19.05
CA ILE A 208 -23.82 -9.20 -18.28
C ILE A 208 -25.13 -8.96 -19.05
N SER A 209 -25.19 -7.94 -19.91
CA SER A 209 -26.36 -7.65 -20.75
C SER A 209 -26.57 -8.64 -21.90
N GLY A 210 -25.51 -9.33 -22.33
CA GLY A 210 -25.63 -10.46 -23.26
C GLY A 210 -26.03 -11.79 -22.60
N ALA A 211 -26.01 -11.88 -21.26
CA ALA A 211 -26.35 -13.10 -20.52
C ALA A 211 -27.85 -13.18 -20.17
N ALA A 212 -28.31 -14.38 -19.77
CA ALA A 212 -29.69 -14.57 -19.32
C ALA A 212 -30.00 -13.66 -18.10
N PRO A 213 -31.18 -13.01 -18.07
CA PRO A 213 -31.58 -12.20 -16.92
C PRO A 213 -31.63 -13.02 -15.63
N SER A 214 -31.00 -12.51 -14.59
CA SER A 214 -31.07 -13.06 -13.23
C SER A 214 -31.07 -11.91 -12.24
N ARG A 215 -31.64 -12.13 -11.05
CA ARG A 215 -31.61 -11.12 -9.97
C ARG A 215 -30.18 -10.72 -9.60
N GLU A 216 -29.26 -11.67 -9.64
CA GLU A 216 -27.83 -11.44 -9.38
C GLU A 216 -27.21 -10.53 -10.44
N ASN A 217 -27.51 -10.79 -11.72
CA ASN A 217 -27.04 -9.98 -12.84
C ASN A 217 -27.59 -8.55 -12.78
N GLU A 218 -28.87 -8.38 -12.44
CA GLU A 218 -29.49 -7.05 -12.27
C GLU A 218 -28.88 -6.28 -11.10
N ALA A 219 -28.68 -6.93 -9.95
CA ALA A 219 -28.04 -6.33 -8.79
C ALA A 219 -26.60 -5.90 -9.10
N LYS A 220 -25.84 -6.75 -9.80
CA LYS A 220 -24.45 -6.44 -10.16
C LYS A 220 -24.35 -5.27 -11.14
N LYS A 221 -25.23 -5.21 -12.15
CA LYS A 221 -25.29 -4.05 -13.07
C LYS A 221 -25.58 -2.76 -12.34
N LYS A 222 -26.55 -2.77 -11.42
CA LYS A 222 -26.91 -1.60 -10.62
C LYS A 222 -25.71 -1.12 -9.78
N GLU A 223 -25.04 -2.04 -9.09
CA GLU A 223 -23.83 -1.73 -8.31
C GLU A 223 -22.74 -1.07 -9.18
N LEU A 224 -22.44 -1.65 -10.34
CA LEU A 224 -21.43 -1.12 -11.25
C LEU A 224 -21.84 0.24 -11.85
N HIS A 225 -23.12 0.42 -12.15
CA HIS A 225 -23.65 1.71 -12.61
C HIS A 225 -23.48 2.79 -11.54
N ASP A 226 -23.84 2.51 -10.29
CA ASP A 226 -23.67 3.45 -9.18
C ASP A 226 -22.18 3.79 -8.94
N LEU A 227 -21.27 2.82 -9.14
CA LEU A 227 -19.83 3.08 -9.12
C LEU A 227 -19.41 3.99 -10.28
N ILE A 228 -19.86 3.75 -11.51
CA ILE A 228 -19.54 4.59 -12.67
C ILE A 228 -19.99 6.04 -12.44
N VAL A 229 -21.22 6.25 -11.96
CA VAL A 229 -21.74 7.60 -11.66
C VAL A 229 -20.86 8.29 -10.63
N MET A 230 -20.53 7.60 -9.54
CA MET A 230 -19.64 8.13 -8.50
C MET A 230 -18.25 8.48 -9.04
N LEU A 231 -17.67 7.61 -9.88
CA LEU A 231 -16.35 7.85 -10.48
C LEU A 231 -16.38 9.08 -11.40
N LYS A 232 -17.42 9.21 -12.24
CA LYS A 232 -17.59 10.37 -13.12
C LYS A 232 -17.67 11.69 -12.37
N GLU A 233 -18.45 11.74 -11.29
CA GLU A 233 -18.51 12.91 -10.42
C GLU A 233 -17.12 13.35 -9.94
N VAL A 234 -16.23 12.40 -9.65
CA VAL A 234 -14.90 12.75 -9.13
C VAL A 234 -13.90 13.10 -10.24
N ILE A 235 -13.95 12.43 -11.39
CA ILE A 235 -12.97 12.65 -12.49
C ILE A 235 -13.37 13.80 -13.45
N GLU A 236 -14.63 14.24 -13.44
CA GLU A 236 -15.15 15.30 -14.32
C GLU A 236 -15.34 16.65 -13.58
N GLU A 237 -15.39 16.67 -12.24
CA GLU A 237 -15.26 17.88 -11.40
C GLU A 237 -13.83 18.44 -11.41
#